data_AF-A0A0M0T412-F1
#
_entry.id   AF-A0A0M0T412-F1
#
_cell.length_a   1.000
_cell.length_b   1.000
_cell.length_c   1.000
_cell.angle_alpha   90.00
_cell.angle_beta   90.00
_cell.angle_gamma   90.00
#
_symmetry.space_group_name_H-M   'P 1'
#
loop_
_entity.id
_entity.type
_entity.pdbx_description
1 polymer ?
#
loop_
_entity_poly.entity_id
_entity_poly.type
_entity_poly.pdbx_seq_one_letter_code
_entity_poly.pdbx_strand_id
1 'polypeptide(L)'
;MNKKNKTIVFLISFIVLTGGVITSMVIENYINFFSIVQLALLLIMFFSYFTWSQSGKDEKLIPNDELGKKVTLESSSISYKILTILIFLFICFDKFKDGEPNIDLIIIFALALVILPIIEFFKAKSYN
;
A
#
# COMPACT_ATOMS: atom_id res chain seq x y z
N MET A 1 9.49 -27.86 7.45
CA MET A 1 9.99 -27.17 6.22
C MET A 1 10.97 -26.06 6.64
N ASN A 2 12.21 -26.08 6.13
CA ASN A 2 13.26 -25.10 6.49
C ASN A 2 12.87 -23.67 6.01
N LYS A 3 13.35 -22.59 6.67
CA LYS A 3 13.05 -21.17 6.35
C LYS A 3 13.35 -20.86 4.88
N LYS A 4 14.46 -21.36 4.34
CA LYS A 4 14.82 -21.25 2.92
C LYS A 4 13.74 -21.85 2.00
N ASN A 5 13.22 -23.01 2.35
CA ASN A 5 12.17 -23.69 1.58
C ASN A 5 10.84 -22.92 1.66
N LYS A 6 10.51 -22.30 2.80
CA LYS A 6 9.34 -21.41 2.93
C LYS A 6 9.42 -20.19 2.02
N THR A 7 10.58 -19.54 1.96
CA THR A 7 10.81 -18.39 1.07
C THR A 7 10.73 -18.77 -0.41
N ILE A 8 11.30 -19.91 -0.79
CA ILE A 8 11.24 -20.41 -2.18
C ILE A 8 9.78 -20.70 -2.58
N VAL A 9 9.03 -21.40 -1.72
CA VAL A 9 7.60 -21.70 -1.99
C VAL A 9 6.78 -20.41 -2.10
N PHE A 10 7.02 -19.43 -1.23
CA PHE A 10 6.36 -18.12 -1.29
C PHE A 10 6.67 -17.40 -2.61
N LEU A 11 7.94 -17.33 -3.01
CA LEU A 11 8.35 -16.67 -4.27
C LEU A 11 7.76 -17.36 -5.50
N ILE A 12 7.79 -18.69 -5.55
CA ILE A 12 7.17 -19.45 -6.65
C ILE A 12 5.67 -19.15 -6.72
N SER A 13 4.98 -19.20 -5.56
CA SER A 13 3.54 -18.91 -5.50
C SER A 13 3.24 -17.47 -5.96
N PHE A 14 4.04 -16.51 -5.53
CA PHE A 14 3.91 -15.11 -5.93
C PHE A 14 4.09 -14.94 -7.45
N ILE A 15 5.11 -15.57 -8.04
CA ILE A 15 5.37 -15.51 -9.49
C ILE A 15 4.23 -16.16 -10.27
N VAL A 16 3.74 -17.32 -9.85
CA VAL A 16 2.62 -18.00 -10.53
C VAL A 16 1.34 -17.16 -10.48
N LEU A 17 1.01 -16.60 -9.31
CA LEU A 17 -0.19 -15.78 -9.13
C LEU A 17 -0.11 -14.46 -9.89
N THR A 18 1.02 -13.75 -9.81
CA THR A 18 1.22 -12.50 -10.56
C THR A 18 1.27 -12.75 -12.07
N GLY A 19 1.93 -13.82 -12.50
CA GLY A 19 1.97 -14.24 -13.91
C GLY A 19 0.58 -14.53 -14.47
N GLY A 20 -0.28 -15.22 -13.69
CA GLY A 20 -1.68 -15.46 -14.08
C GLY A 20 -2.49 -14.17 -14.26
N VAL A 21 -2.29 -13.18 -13.39
CA VAL A 21 -2.97 -11.87 -13.51
C VAL A 21 -2.43 -11.05 -14.67
N ILE A 22 -1.11 -11.04 -14.90
CA ILE A 22 -0.50 -10.29 -16.00
C ILE A 22 -0.89 -10.90 -17.35
N THR A 23 -0.93 -12.23 -17.46
CA THR A 23 -1.34 -12.91 -18.70
C THR A 23 -2.80 -12.61 -19.05
N SER A 24 -3.72 -12.63 -18.09
CA SER A 24 -5.12 -12.23 -18.34
C SER A 24 -5.25 -10.75 -18.72
N MET A 25 -4.45 -9.87 -18.11
CA MET A 25 -4.46 -8.44 -18.48
C MET A 25 -3.89 -8.17 -19.87
N VAL A 26 -2.76 -8.80 -20.24
CA VAL A 26 -1.99 -8.45 -21.46
C VAL A 26 -2.44 -9.27 -22.67
N ILE A 27 -2.68 -10.56 -22.49
CA ILE A 27 -2.99 -11.48 -23.60
C ILE A 27 -4.50 -11.49 -23.84
N GLU A 28 -5.27 -11.67 -22.78
CA GLU A 28 -6.75 -11.74 -22.88
C GLU A 28 -7.38 -10.34 -22.91
N ASN A 29 -6.57 -9.29 -22.73
CA ASN A 29 -6.99 -7.89 -22.69
C ASN A 29 -8.10 -7.63 -21.64
N TYR A 30 -8.13 -8.47 -20.60
CA TYR A 30 -9.20 -8.50 -19.61
C TYR A 30 -8.76 -7.77 -18.34
N ILE A 31 -8.88 -6.45 -18.36
CA ILE A 31 -8.65 -5.60 -17.18
C ILE A 31 -9.99 -5.39 -16.48
N ASN A 32 -10.17 -6.07 -15.34
CA ASN A 32 -11.29 -5.86 -14.43
C ASN A 32 -10.77 -5.37 -13.07
N PHE A 33 -11.64 -4.73 -12.29
CA PHE A 33 -11.42 -4.31 -10.91
C PHE A 33 -10.75 -5.41 -10.07
N PHE A 34 -11.24 -6.65 -10.17
CA PHE A 34 -10.67 -7.79 -9.43
C PHE A 34 -9.21 -8.04 -9.77
N SER A 35 -8.81 -7.92 -11.03
CA SER A 35 -7.42 -8.13 -11.47
C SER A 35 -6.49 -7.07 -10.86
N ILE A 36 -6.95 -5.81 -10.79
CA ILE A 36 -6.20 -4.70 -10.18
C ILE A 36 -6.07 -4.92 -8.67
N VAL A 37 -7.17 -5.25 -7.99
CA VAL A 37 -7.18 -5.52 -6.54
C VAL A 37 -6.30 -6.72 -6.21
N GLN A 38 -6.34 -7.79 -7.00
CA GLN A 38 -5.51 -8.97 -6.80
C GLN A 38 -4.02 -8.62 -6.90
N LEU A 39 -3.62 -7.80 -7.88
CA LEU A 39 -2.24 -7.36 -8.03
C LEU A 39 -1.79 -6.50 -6.82
N ALA A 40 -2.67 -5.61 -6.34
CA ALA A 40 -2.41 -4.83 -5.12
C ALA A 40 -2.22 -5.72 -3.89
N LEU A 41 -3.09 -6.73 -3.69
CA LEU A 41 -2.96 -7.68 -2.58
C LEU A 41 -1.67 -8.50 -2.65
N LEU A 42 -1.29 -8.95 -3.85
CA LEU A 42 -0.03 -9.67 -4.04
C LEU A 42 1.16 -8.79 -3.68
N LEU A 43 1.19 -7.53 -4.11
CA LEU A 43 2.24 -6.58 -3.73
C LEU A 43 2.29 -6.34 -2.21
N ILE A 44 1.14 -6.16 -1.57
CA ILE A 44 1.05 -6.04 -0.11
C ILE A 44 1.67 -7.26 0.57
N MET A 45 1.30 -8.47 0.12
CA MET A 45 1.86 -9.72 0.66
C MET A 45 3.37 -9.81 0.44
N PHE A 46 3.85 -9.44 -0.74
CA PHE A 46 5.27 -9.46 -1.08
C PHE A 46 6.09 -8.55 -0.16
N PHE A 47 5.75 -7.26 -0.10
CA PHE A 47 6.48 -6.31 0.73
C PHE A 47 6.36 -6.67 2.21
N SER A 48 5.17 -7.06 2.69
CA SER A 48 4.98 -7.46 4.09
C SER A 48 5.81 -8.69 4.46
N TYR A 49 5.91 -9.68 3.57
CA TYR A 49 6.73 -10.87 3.79
C TYR A 49 8.22 -10.50 3.93
N PHE A 50 8.75 -9.67 3.05
CA PHE A 50 10.17 -9.29 3.12
C PHE A 50 10.49 -8.35 4.28
N THR A 51 9.57 -7.47 4.66
CA THR A 51 9.73 -6.58 5.82
C THR A 51 9.69 -7.34 7.14
N TRP A 52 8.75 -8.29 7.30
CA TRP A 52 8.46 -8.88 8.62
C TRP A 52 8.82 -10.37 8.78
N SER A 53 8.96 -11.15 7.69
CA SER A 53 9.28 -12.59 7.81
C SER A 53 10.76 -12.87 8.11
N GLN A 54 11.63 -11.85 8.08
CA GLN A 54 13.05 -12.01 8.37
C GLN A 54 13.39 -11.92 9.86
N SER A 55 12.51 -11.37 10.70
CA SER A 55 12.72 -11.24 12.15
C SER A 55 12.99 -12.61 12.79
N GLY A 56 14.10 -12.76 13.49
CA GLY A 56 14.48 -14.01 14.16
C GLY A 56 15.80 -14.66 13.72
N LYS A 57 16.59 -14.00 12.86
CA LYS A 57 18.04 -14.25 12.80
C LYS A 57 18.72 -12.91 13.02
N ASP A 58 19.37 -12.77 14.17
CA ASP A 58 20.25 -11.66 14.56
C ASP A 58 19.56 -10.27 14.51
N GLU A 59 18.96 -9.85 15.63
CA GLU A 59 18.55 -8.46 15.97
C GLU A 59 17.71 -7.67 14.94
N LYS A 60 17.03 -8.33 13.99
CA LYS A 60 16.25 -7.62 12.95
C LYS A 60 14.78 -7.43 13.32
N LEU A 61 14.40 -6.15 13.43
CA LEU A 61 13.06 -5.54 13.34
C LEU A 61 11.90 -6.47 13.68
N ILE A 62 11.47 -6.49 14.94
CA ILE A 62 10.26 -7.19 15.37
C ILE A 62 9.10 -6.19 15.29
N PRO A 63 7.94 -6.53 14.69
CA PRO A 63 6.83 -5.59 14.51
C PRO A 63 6.40 -4.83 15.78
N ASN A 64 6.53 -5.48 16.93
CA ASN A 64 6.09 -4.95 18.22
C ASN A 64 7.22 -4.35 19.08
N ASP A 65 8.47 -4.41 18.61
CA ASP A 65 9.57 -3.71 19.28
C ASP A 65 9.52 -2.19 18.99
N GLU A 66 10.35 -1.41 19.70
CA GLU A 66 10.39 0.05 19.53
C GLU A 66 10.76 0.46 18.10
N LEU A 67 11.68 -0.25 17.45
CA LEU A 67 12.14 0.03 16.09
C LEU A 67 11.04 -0.29 15.06
N GLY A 68 10.31 -1.39 15.21
CA GLY A 68 9.18 -1.80 14.37
C GLY A 68 8.00 -0.84 14.50
N LYS A 69 7.70 -0.37 15.72
CA LYS A 69 6.72 0.69 15.95
C LYS A 69 7.14 2.00 15.27
N LYS A 70 8.41 2.39 15.40
CA LYS A 70 8.96 3.59 14.76
C LYS A 70 8.85 3.50 13.23
N VAL A 71 9.28 2.38 12.62
CA VAL A 71 9.17 2.14 11.18
C VAL A 71 7.71 2.23 10.73
N THR A 72 6.78 1.64 11.48
CA THR A 72 5.35 1.67 11.16
C THR A 72 4.80 3.11 11.19
N LEU A 73 5.15 3.91 12.19
CA LEU A 73 4.70 5.30 12.30
C LEU A 73 5.28 6.18 11.19
N GLU A 74 6.58 6.10 10.94
CA GLU A 74 7.26 6.87 9.90
C GLU A 74 6.74 6.51 8.49
N SER A 75 6.64 5.21 8.19
CA SER A 75 6.11 4.74 6.90
C SER A 75 4.64 5.09 6.71
N SER A 76 3.81 5.08 7.77
CA SER A 76 2.41 5.53 7.69
C SER A 76 2.32 7.02 7.36
N SER A 77 3.16 7.86 7.96
CA SER A 77 3.19 9.29 7.65
C SER A 77 3.66 9.57 6.22
N ILE A 78 4.71 8.88 5.77
CA ILE A 78 5.25 9.05 4.41
C ILE A 78 4.25 8.57 3.36
N SER A 79 3.69 7.37 3.54
CA SER A 79 2.72 6.79 2.60
C SER A 79 1.47 7.65 2.46
N TYR A 80 0.96 8.20 3.56
CA TYR A 80 -0.16 9.13 3.55
C TYR A 80 0.14 10.40 2.73
N LYS A 81 1.33 11.00 2.91
CA LYS A 81 1.75 12.18 2.13
C LYS A 81 1.88 11.86 0.64
N ILE A 82 2.51 10.74 0.30
CA ILE A 82 2.65 10.29 -1.09
C ILE A 82 1.26 10.08 -1.72
N LEU A 83 0.35 9.39 -1.03
CA LEU A 83 -1.00 9.15 -1.53
C LEU A 83 -1.76 10.47 -1.75
N THR A 84 -1.67 11.39 -0.81
CA THR A 84 -2.30 12.72 -0.92
C THR A 84 -1.76 13.50 -2.13
N ILE A 85 -0.45 13.47 -2.36
CA ILE A 85 0.17 14.10 -3.53
C ILE A 85 -0.27 13.42 -4.83
N LEU A 86 -0.33 12.09 -4.87
CA LEU A 86 -0.78 11.35 -6.05
C LEU A 86 -2.22 11.71 -6.41
N ILE A 87 -3.14 11.74 -5.43
CA ILE A 87 -4.53 12.15 -5.67
C ILE A 87 -4.57 13.57 -6.28
N PHE A 88 -3.79 14.51 -5.73
CA PHE A 88 -3.70 15.86 -6.30
C PHE A 88 -3.17 15.87 -7.74
N LEU A 89 -2.15 15.09 -8.04
CA LEU A 89 -1.62 14.97 -9.40
C LEU A 89 -2.66 14.39 -10.37
N PHE A 90 -3.47 13.42 -9.94
CA PHE A 90 -4.57 12.89 -10.76
C PHE A 90 -5.65 13.94 -11.02
N ILE A 91 -6.03 14.76 -10.03
CA ILE A 91 -6.95 15.89 -10.23
C ILE A 91 -6.41 16.86 -11.29
N CYS A 92 -5.12 17.20 -11.20
CA CYS A 92 -4.47 18.07 -12.19
C CYS A 92 -4.43 17.44 -13.58
N PHE A 93 -4.17 16.14 -13.65
CA PHE A 93 -4.14 15.38 -14.90
C PHE A 93 -5.51 15.34 -15.57
N ASP A 94 -6.57 15.06 -14.81
CA ASP A 94 -7.94 15.05 -15.32
C ASP A 94 -8.35 16.42 -15.85
N LYS A 95 -8.06 17.48 -15.08
CA LYS A 95 -8.30 18.86 -15.55
C LYS A 95 -7.53 19.20 -16.83
N PHE A 96 -6.30 18.73 -16.96
CA PHE A 96 -5.49 18.96 -18.16
C PHE A 96 -5.99 18.19 -19.38
N LYS A 97 -6.43 16.94 -19.17
CA LYS A 97 -6.85 16.04 -20.24
C LYS A 97 -8.29 16.28 -20.70
N ASP A 98 -9.20 16.39 -19.74
CA ASP A 98 -10.65 16.40 -19.97
C ASP A 98 -11.26 17.81 -19.76
N GLY A 99 -10.46 18.80 -19.34
CA GLY A 99 -10.87 20.19 -19.14
C GLY A 99 -11.58 20.47 -17.82
N GLU A 100 -12.14 19.43 -17.20
CA GLU A 100 -12.80 19.46 -15.89
C GLU A 100 -12.14 18.44 -14.94
N PRO A 101 -11.92 18.79 -13.67
CA PRO A 101 -11.39 17.85 -12.70
C PRO A 101 -12.45 16.82 -12.27
N ASN A 102 -12.02 15.59 -12.00
CA ASN A 102 -12.90 14.57 -11.45
C ASN A 102 -13.36 14.95 -10.02
N ILE A 103 -14.69 15.06 -9.85
CA ILE A 103 -15.31 15.47 -8.58
C ILE A 103 -15.06 14.45 -7.47
N ASP A 104 -15.09 13.15 -7.78
CA ASP A 104 -14.85 12.10 -6.79
C ASP A 104 -13.43 12.20 -6.23
N LEU A 105 -12.44 12.48 -7.09
CA LEU A 105 -11.06 12.71 -6.66
C LEU A 105 -10.92 13.96 -5.79
N ILE A 106 -11.64 15.04 -6.11
CA ILE A 106 -11.66 16.26 -5.29
C ILE A 106 -12.21 15.96 -3.89
N ILE A 107 -13.31 15.20 -3.80
CA ILE A 107 -13.91 14.81 -2.51
C ILE A 107 -12.92 13.97 -1.71
N ILE A 108 -12.28 12.97 -2.34
CA ILE A 108 -11.27 12.13 -1.67
C ILE A 108 -10.07 12.96 -1.22
N PHE A 109 -9.63 13.94 -2.01
CA PHE A 109 -8.54 14.84 -1.65
C PHE A 109 -8.89 15.71 -0.44
N ALA A 110 -10.09 16.29 -0.43
CA ALA A 110 -10.59 17.08 0.70
C ALA A 110 -10.67 16.22 1.97
N LEU A 111 -11.18 15.00 1.86
CA LEU A 111 -11.20 14.05 2.98
C LEU A 111 -9.78 13.72 3.45
N ALA A 112 -8.85 13.44 2.53
CA ALA A 112 -7.46 13.21 2.88
C ALA A 112 -6.94 14.38 3.72
N LEU A 113 -7.00 15.63 3.24
CA LEU A 113 -6.50 16.80 3.98
C LEU A 113 -7.05 16.95 5.42
N VAL A 114 -8.30 16.59 5.65
CA VAL A 114 -8.98 16.79 6.95
C VAL A 114 -8.86 15.58 7.88
N ILE A 115 -8.61 14.37 7.37
CA ILE A 115 -8.50 13.15 8.19
C ILE A 115 -7.37 13.27 9.22
N LEU A 116 -6.17 13.71 8.82
CA LEU A 116 -5.04 13.84 9.75
C LEU A 116 -5.35 14.76 10.95
N PRO A 117 -5.76 16.03 10.76
CA PRO A 117 -6.06 16.90 11.90
C PRO A 117 -7.25 16.42 12.74
N ILE A 118 -8.24 15.74 12.14
CA ILE A 118 -9.31 15.09 12.90
C ILE A 118 -8.75 14.02 13.85
N ILE A 119 -7.92 13.11 13.33
CA ILE A 119 -7.34 12.03 14.13
C ILE A 119 -6.40 12.58 15.21
N GLU A 120 -5.62 13.61 14.91
CA GLU A 120 -4.76 14.30 15.87
C GLU A 120 -5.59 14.93 17.01
N PHE A 121 -6.69 15.61 16.67
CA PHE A 121 -7.60 16.19 17.65
C PHE A 121 -8.16 15.16 18.63
N PHE A 122 -8.67 14.02 18.12
CA PHE A 122 -9.20 12.96 18.97
C PHE A 122 -8.12 12.26 19.80
N LYS A 123 -6.95 12.00 19.23
CA LYS A 123 -5.83 11.40 19.98
C LYS A 123 -5.32 12.33 21.08
N ALA A 124 -5.14 13.62 20.81
CA ALA A 124 -4.70 14.59 21.80
C ALA A 124 -5.66 14.65 23.00
N LYS A 125 -6.98 14.59 22.75
CA LYS A 125 -7.99 14.54 23.80
C LYS A 125 -7.94 13.26 24.64
N SER A 126 -7.46 12.14 24.10
CA SER A 126 -7.32 10.89 24.85
C SER A 126 -6.15 10.89 25.84
N TYR A 127 -5.19 11.81 25.70
CA TYR A 127 -4.03 11.93 26.60
C TYR A 127 -4.23 12.98 27.70
N ASN A 128 -5.30 13.77 27.63
CA ASN A 128 -5.72 14.75 28.65
C ASN A 128 -6.91 14.22 29.46
#